data_AF-A0A3C0IXY3-F1
#
_entry.id   AF-A0A3C0IXY3-F1
#
_cell.length_a   1.000
_cell.length_b   1.000
_cell.length_c   1.000
_cell.angle_alpha   90.00
_cell.angle_beta   90.00
_cell.angle_gamma   90.00
#
_symmetry.space_group_name_H-M   'P 1'
#
loop_
_entity.id
_entity.type
_entity.pdbx_description
1 polymer ?
#
loop_
_entity_poly.entity_id
_entity_poly.type
_entity_poly.pdbx_seq_one_letter_code
_entity_poly.pdbx_strand_id
1 'polypeptide(L)'
;MTGTLINAATVVAGTAVGMALKKRMPERMSQAVLQGIGVFTVFIGFKMAAETRNVLVALFAMVIGTAIGTALDIEGWLERIAVGIERRFAKSGSGLAGGFLAASLLYCVGPMSIIGSI
;
A
#
# COMPACT_ATOMS: atom_id res chain seq x y z
N MET A 1 -5.53 10.07 17.91
CA MET A 1 -4.68 8.94 18.36
C MET A 1 -5.46 7.64 18.46
N THR A 2 -6.65 7.61 19.08
CA THR A 2 -7.47 6.39 19.19
C THR A 2 -7.85 5.79 17.83
N GLY A 3 -8.20 6.63 16.84
CA GLY A 3 -8.50 6.19 15.47
C GLY A 3 -7.35 5.46 14.78
N THR A 4 -6.13 6.00 14.84
CA THR A 4 -4.93 5.37 14.28
C THR A 4 -4.62 4.01 14.94
N LEU A 5 -4.78 3.91 16.26
CA LEU A 5 -4.60 2.65 16.98
C LEU A 5 -5.65 1.60 16.57
N ILE A 6 -6.92 2.02 16.44
CA ILE A 6 -8.00 1.15 15.97
C ILE A 6 -7.73 0.69 14.54
N ASN A 7 -7.29 1.59 13.65
CA ASN A 7 -6.94 1.25 12.28
C ASN A 7 -5.81 0.21 12.24
N ALA A 8 -4.70 0.48 12.93
CA ALA A 8 -3.58 -0.46 13.02
C ALA A 8 -4.01 -1.83 13.57
N ALA A 9 -4.80 -1.85 14.65
CA ALA A 9 -5.33 -3.09 15.22
C ALA A 9 -6.24 -3.84 14.23
N THR A 10 -7.07 -3.12 13.46
CA THR A 10 -7.96 -3.70 12.46
C THR A 10 -7.19 -4.26 11.28
N VAL A 11 -6.13 -3.60 10.81
CA VAL A 11 -5.24 -4.12 9.77
C VAL A 11 -4.55 -5.40 10.24
N VAL A 12 -4.03 -5.41 11.48
CA VAL A 12 -3.38 -6.61 12.05
C VAL A 12 -4.39 -7.76 12.17
N ALA A 13 -5.57 -7.50 12.74
CA ALA A 13 -6.62 -8.51 12.89
C ALA A 13 -7.12 -9.02 11.54
N GLY A 14 -7.39 -8.12 10.59
CA GLY A 14 -7.82 -8.46 9.23
C GLY A 14 -6.77 -9.25 8.46
N THR A 15 -5.48 -8.91 8.64
CA THR A 15 -4.37 -9.66 8.05
C THR A 15 -4.25 -11.05 8.67
N ALA A 16 -4.40 -11.19 9.99
CA ALA A 16 -4.40 -12.48 10.68
C ALA A 16 -5.53 -13.39 10.19
N VAL A 17 -6.75 -12.84 10.09
CA VAL A 17 -7.92 -13.54 9.54
C VAL A 17 -7.69 -13.91 8.07
N GLY A 18 -7.18 -12.97 7.26
CA GLY A 18 -6.86 -13.19 5.85
C GLY A 18 -5.81 -14.30 5.65
N MET A 19 -4.78 -14.36 6.49
CA MET A 19 -3.79 -15.43 6.47
C MET A 19 -4.40 -16.79 6.82
N ALA A 20 -5.28 -16.85 7.81
CA ALA A 20 -5.98 -18.08 8.18
C ALA A 20 -6.88 -18.59 7.04
N LEU A 21 -7.52 -17.67 6.31
CA LEU A 21 -8.41 -17.99 5.19
C LEU A 21 -7.67 -18.21 3.86
N LYS A 22 -6.41 -17.77 3.73
CA LYS A 22 -5.61 -17.83 2.48
C LYS A 22 -5.59 -19.22 1.85
N LYS A 23 -5.48 -20.29 2.66
CA LYS A 23 -5.48 -21.68 2.15
C LYS A 23 -6.78 -22.10 1.44
N ARG A 24 -7.88 -21.39 1.66
CA ARG A 24 -9.19 -21.65 1.04
C ARG A 24 -9.53 -20.70 -0.11
N MET A 25 -8.70 -19.70 -0.39
CA MET A 25 -9.01 -18.65 -1.35
C MET A 25 -8.45 -18.99 -2.75
N PRO A 26 -9.29 -19.10 -3.79
CA PRO A 26 -8.82 -19.32 -5.15
C PRO A 26 -7.98 -18.14 -5.64
N GLU A 27 -6.92 -18.41 -6.37
CA GLU A 27 -5.99 -17.38 -6.87
C GLU A 27 -6.69 -16.33 -7.76
N ARG A 28 -7.70 -16.76 -8.52
CA ARG A 28 -8.59 -15.87 -9.31
C ARG A 28 -9.33 -14.86 -8.44
N MET A 29 -9.78 -15.26 -7.25
CA MET A 29 -10.47 -14.37 -6.32
C MET A 29 -9.49 -13.34 -5.76
N SER A 30 -8.26 -13.75 -5.43
CA SER A 30 -7.22 -12.81 -4.98
C SER A 30 -6.90 -11.76 -6.04
N GLN A 31 -6.78 -12.18 -7.30
CA GLN A 31 -6.55 -11.26 -8.42
C GLN A 31 -7.72 -10.30 -8.63
N ALA A 32 -8.96 -10.81 -8.61
CA ALA A 32 -10.15 -9.97 -8.75
C ALA A 32 -10.27 -8.94 -7.62
N VAL A 33 -9.96 -9.34 -6.38
CA VAL A 33 -9.95 -8.42 -5.23
C VAL A 33 -8.89 -7.34 -5.39
N LEU A 34 -7.65 -7.69 -5.76
CA LEU A 34 -6.58 -6.71 -6.00
C LEU A 34 -6.92 -5.74 -7.14
N GLN A 35 -7.50 -6.24 -8.24
CA GLN A 35 -7.97 -5.40 -9.34
C GLN A 35 -9.09 -4.45 -8.90
N GLY A 36 -10.07 -4.95 -8.14
CA GLY A 36 -11.15 -4.14 -7.58
C GLY A 36 -10.64 -3.03 -6.67
N ILE A 37 -9.68 -3.34 -5.79
CA ILE A 37 -9.01 -2.34 -4.95
C ILE A 37 -8.27 -1.31 -5.80
N GLY A 38 -7.58 -1.73 -6.86
CA GLY A 38 -6.89 -0.83 -7.78
C GLY A 38 -7.83 0.15 -8.47
N VAL A 39 -8.94 -0.34 -9.05
CA VAL A 39 -9.98 0.49 -9.68
C VAL A 39 -10.58 1.48 -8.68
N PHE A 40 -10.90 1.00 -7.47
CA PHE A 40 -11.45 1.87 -6.42
C PHE A 40 -10.45 2.93 -5.94
N THR A 41 -9.16 2.60 -5.89
CA THR A 41 -8.10 3.55 -5.54
C THR A 41 -8.00 4.68 -6.56
N VAL A 42 -8.12 4.36 -7.86
CA VAL A 42 -8.19 5.37 -8.93
C VAL A 42 -9.42 6.27 -8.73
N PHE A 43 -10.58 5.69 -8.44
CA PHE A 43 -11.80 6.45 -8.15
C PHE A 43 -11.61 7.41 -6.96
N ILE A 44 -11.04 6.95 -5.85
CA ILE A 44 -10.71 7.80 -4.70
C ILE A 44 -9.74 8.93 -5.12
N GLY A 45 -8.69 8.61 -5.87
CA GLY A 45 -7.71 9.59 -6.33
C GLY A 45 -8.35 10.71 -7.16
N PHE A 46 -9.25 10.35 -8.09
CA PHE A 46 -10.01 11.33 -8.87
C PHE A 46 -10.90 12.22 -7.98
N LYS A 47 -11.60 11.61 -7.02
CA LYS A 47 -12.45 12.37 -6.08
C LYS A 47 -11.63 13.38 -5.28
N MET A 48 -10.48 12.96 -4.73
CA MET A 48 -9.58 13.83 -3.96
C MET A 48 -8.97 14.94 -4.83
N ALA A 49 -8.59 14.62 -6.06
CA ALA A 49 -8.08 15.60 -7.01
C ALA A 49 -9.14 16.65 -7.35
N ALA A 50 -10.42 16.25 -7.52
CA ALA A 50 -11.52 17.15 -7.79
C ALA A 50 -11.85 18.10 -6.62
N GLU A 51 -11.62 17.65 -5.37
CA GLU A 51 -11.80 18.48 -4.16
C GLU A 51 -10.63 19.44 -3.90
N THR A 52 -9.52 19.33 -4.65
CA THR A 52 -8.31 20.12 -4.43
C THR A 52 -8.50 21.58 -4.86
N ARG A 53 -8.35 22.52 -3.91
CA ARG A 53 -8.47 23.96 -4.17
C ARG A 53 -7.23 24.61 -4.80
N ASN A 54 -6.06 24.00 -4.63
CA ASN A 54 -4.76 24.57 -5.05
C ASN A 54 -3.97 23.58 -5.90
N VAL A 55 -4.35 23.42 -7.17
CA VAL A 55 -3.75 22.45 -8.10
C VAL A 55 -2.25 22.68 -8.29
N LEU A 56 -1.78 23.94 -8.28
CA LEU A 56 -0.35 24.27 -8.41
C LEU A 56 0.48 23.73 -7.24
N VAL A 57 -0.04 23.77 -6.02
CA VAL A 57 0.66 23.23 -4.84
C VAL A 57 0.78 21.71 -4.97
N ALA A 58 -0.29 21.04 -5.41
CA ALA A 58 -0.25 19.60 -5.67
C ALA A 58 0.78 19.25 -6.76
N LEU A 59 0.83 20.02 -7.85
CA LEU A 59 1.83 19.84 -8.91
C LEU A 59 3.26 19.97 -8.39
N PHE A 60 3.57 21.06 -7.67
CA PHE A 60 4.92 21.26 -7.12
C PHE A 60 5.28 20.20 -6.08
N ALA A 61 4.34 19.81 -5.21
CA ALA A 61 4.56 18.74 -4.24
C ALA A 61 4.87 17.41 -4.93
N MET A 62 4.14 17.07 -6.01
CA MET A 62 4.43 15.88 -6.81
C MET A 62 5.80 15.94 -7.48
N VAL A 63 6.15 17.06 -8.14
CA VAL A 63 7.44 17.20 -8.84
C VAL A 63 8.61 17.13 -7.87
N ILE A 64 8.57 17.93 -6.79
CA ILE A 64 9.64 17.99 -5.79
C ILE A 64 9.73 16.66 -5.03
N GLY A 65 8.59 16.12 -4.59
CA GLY A 65 8.53 14.84 -3.90
C GLY A 65 9.07 13.69 -4.74
N THR A 66 8.74 13.65 -6.04
CA THR A 66 9.26 12.63 -6.97
C THR A 66 10.76 12.82 -7.18
N ALA A 67 11.24 14.04 -7.42
CA ALA A 67 12.66 14.31 -7.60
C ALA A 67 13.49 13.88 -6.38
N ILE A 68 13.04 14.24 -5.17
CA ILE A 68 13.69 13.84 -3.92
C ILE A 68 13.60 12.32 -3.72
N GLY A 69 12.42 11.73 -3.91
CA GLY A 69 12.20 10.30 -3.70
C GLY A 69 13.04 9.43 -4.64
N THR A 70 13.15 9.82 -5.91
CA THR A 70 14.01 9.16 -6.89
C THR A 70 15.49 9.36 -6.56
N ALA A 71 15.91 10.56 -6.16
CA ALA A 71 17.29 10.82 -5.75
C ALA A 71 17.72 10.00 -4.52
N LEU A 72 16.79 9.72 -3.61
CA LEU A 72 17.01 8.90 -2.42
C LEU A 72 16.83 7.40 -2.66
N ASP A 73 16.39 6.98 -3.85
CA ASP A 73 16.09 5.58 -4.18
C ASP A 73 15.12 4.91 -3.19
N ILE A 74 14.06 5.63 -2.78
CA ILE A 74 13.12 5.15 -1.74
C ILE A 74 12.51 3.79 -2.13
N GLU A 75 12.15 3.63 -3.40
CA GLU A 75 11.59 2.38 -3.92
C GLU A 75 12.61 1.24 -3.86
N GLY A 76 13.87 1.49 -4.26
CA GLY A 76 14.94 0.51 -4.17
C GLY A 76 15.26 0.10 -2.73
N TRP A 77 15.19 1.02 -1.76
CA TRP A 77 15.29 0.69 -0.34
C TRP A 77 14.15 -0.22 0.11
N LEU A 78 12.92 0.10 -0.29
CA LEU A 78 11.74 -0.71 0.04
C LEU A 78 11.86 -2.13 -0.53
N GLU A 79 12.32 -2.26 -1.77
CA GLU A 79 12.54 -3.54 -2.43
C GLU A 79 13.63 -4.36 -1.74
N ARG A 80 14.76 -3.74 -1.39
CA ARG A 80 15.84 -4.43 -0.65
C ARG A 80 15.37 -4.93 0.71
N ILE A 81 14.57 -4.14 1.42
CA ILE A 81 13.96 -4.56 2.69
C ILE A 81 13.02 -5.75 2.44
N ALA A 82 12.14 -5.66 1.45
CA ALA A 82 11.20 -6.72 1.12
C ALA A 82 11.91 -8.05 0.79
N VAL A 83 12.95 -8.00 -0.04
CA VAL A 83 13.79 -9.16 -0.39
C VAL A 83 14.54 -9.68 0.83
N GLY A 84 15.06 -8.80 1.69
CA GLY A 84 15.72 -9.19 2.94
C GLY A 84 14.79 -9.95 3.89
N ILE A 85 13.54 -9.50 4.01
CA ILE A 85 12.51 -10.20 4.80
C ILE A 85 12.17 -11.55 4.15
N GLU A 86 11.96 -11.60 2.83
CA GLU A 86 11.64 -12.86 2.15
C GLU A 86 12.75 -13.91 2.31
N ARG A 87 14.02 -13.51 2.18
CA ARG A 87 15.17 -14.40 2.42
C ARG A 87 15.24 -14.95 3.85
N ARG A 88 14.79 -14.18 4.84
CA ARG A 88 14.89 -14.55 6.26
C ARG A 88 13.68 -15.35 6.76
N PHE A 89 12.48 -15.04 6.26
CA PHE A 89 11.23 -15.55 6.85
C PHE A 89 10.44 -16.47 5.92
N ALA A 90 10.83 -16.61 4.65
CA ALA A 90 10.08 -17.41 3.71
C ALA A 90 10.95 -18.41 2.93
N LYS A 91 10.30 -19.45 2.39
CA LYS A 91 10.91 -20.36 1.43
C LYS A 91 10.98 -19.65 0.07
N SER A 92 12.05 -19.87 -0.69
CA SER A 92 12.21 -19.28 -2.03
C SER A 92 10.94 -19.42 -2.88
N GLY A 93 10.40 -18.31 -3.38
CA GLY A 93 9.19 -18.28 -4.21
C GLY A 93 7.86 -18.12 -3.45
N SER A 94 7.88 -17.69 -2.20
CA SER A 94 6.67 -17.49 -1.39
C SER A 94 5.79 -16.30 -1.79
N GLY A 95 6.35 -15.36 -2.56
CA GLY A 95 5.69 -14.10 -2.93
C GLY A 95 5.58 -13.10 -1.78
N LEU A 96 6.34 -13.30 -0.69
CA LEU A 96 6.30 -12.46 0.49
C LEU A 96 6.81 -11.04 0.20
N ALA A 97 7.90 -10.88 -0.56
CA ALA A 97 8.40 -9.56 -0.91
C ALA A 97 7.36 -8.76 -1.72
N GLY A 98 6.76 -9.38 -2.73
CA GLY A 98 5.72 -8.76 -3.56
C GLY A 98 4.48 -8.36 -2.74
N GLY A 99 4.03 -9.23 -1.83
CA GLY A 99 2.94 -8.91 -0.91
C GLY A 99 3.26 -7.77 0.05
N PHE A 100 4.49 -7.72 0.57
CA PHE A 100 4.96 -6.65 1.45
C PHE A 100 5.06 -5.30 0.73
N LEU A 101 5.64 -5.28 -0.48
CA LEU A 101 5.68 -4.10 -1.34
C LEU A 101 4.28 -3.60 -1.64
N ALA A 102 3.38 -4.49 -2.11
CA ALA A 102 2.01 -4.11 -2.43
C ALA A 102 1.27 -3.53 -1.22
N ALA A 103 1.35 -4.17 -0.05
CA ALA A 103 0.69 -3.69 1.17
C ALA A 103 1.27 -2.33 1.64
N SER A 104 2.60 -2.18 1.62
CA SER A 104 3.27 -0.95 2.03
C SER A 104 2.93 0.21 1.10
N LEU A 105 2.96 -0.01 -0.22
CA LEU A 105 2.58 1.01 -1.19
C LEU A 105 1.10 1.38 -1.08
N LEU A 106 0.21 0.40 -0.88
CA LEU A 106 -1.21 0.66 -0.77
C LEU A 106 -1.58 1.48 0.48
N TYR A 107 -0.97 1.17 1.63
CA TYR A 107 -1.37 1.72 2.93
C TYR A 107 -0.48 2.87 3.43
N CYS A 108 0.82 2.85 3.14
CA CYS A 108 1.77 3.85 3.64
C CYS A 108 2.08 4.96 2.63
N VAL A 109 1.90 4.69 1.34
CA VAL A 109 2.17 5.66 0.26
C VAL A 109 0.89 6.09 -0.45
N GLY A 110 -0.06 5.17 -0.61
CA GLY A 110 -1.29 5.39 -1.37
C GLY A 110 -2.27 6.37 -0.72
N PRO A 111 -3.37 6.72 -1.42
CA PRO A 111 -4.42 7.62 -0.91
C PRO A 111 -5.00 7.18 0.44
N MET A 112 -4.96 5.87 0.72
CA MET A 112 -5.41 5.29 1.99
C MET A 112 -4.57 5.72 3.19
N SER A 113 -3.33 6.19 3.01
CA SER A 113 -2.52 6.77 4.09
C SER A 113 -3.15 8.06 4.64
N ILE A 114 -3.71 8.86 3.73
CA ILE A 114 -4.38 10.11 4.07
C ILE A 114 -5.74 9.79 4.72
N ILE A 115 -6.52 8.90 4.12
CA ILE A 115 -7.84 8.51 4.64
C ILE A 115 -7.76 7.69 5.93
N GLY A 116 -6.69 6.92 6.14
CA GLY A 116 -6.54 6.04 7.31
C GLY A 116 -5.97 6.74 8.55
N SER A 117 -5.42 7.95 8.39
CA SER A 117 -4.81 8.72 9.49
C SER A 117 -5.79 9.65 10.22
N ILE A 118 -6.97 9.88 9.64
CA ILE A 118 -8.14 10.56 10.23
C ILE A 118 -9.00 9.55 11.00
#